data_AF-A0A9D9QF56-F1
#
_entry.id   AF-A0A9D9QF56-F1
#
_cell.length_a   1.000
_cell.length_b   1.000
_cell.length_c   1.000
_cell.angle_alpha   90.00
_cell.angle_beta   90.00
_cell.angle_gamma   90.00
#
_symmetry.space_group_name_H-M   'P 1'
#
loop_
_entity.id
_entity.type
_entity.pdbx_description
1 polymer ?
#
loop_
_entity_poly.entity_id
_entity_poly.type
_entity_poly.pdbx_seq_one_letter_code
_entity_poly.pdbx_strand_id
1 'polypeptide(L)'
;MKLAGTKFFALLVSILLSGFSYADLRMPELAMELILKKSLHQNRDIMQFEVKFTNQTDRDLSMIIPGSQNKGKRILQLQVFSVNNATNFYTKVFENPLELEMDTSIIGSVYFKRLRARESVSIPLFVNDSSNARKYIYSIYTFPDFPDGKYEVIAYYNPFGEPLAPYVFQAYDDHGRTIGDSLNPEKMQIDAYGIYSNYVQMTIDSKVKTTSDEGEDVICSVSCHFCRHIDKEQWHRVKKDIIHRVDDIAKHGNVLFLFDGPDAVLSSLPSYYSRQIVLETKNGVVYKELTWQIGRIFSLRSTIHKWCYWIFRWNAPMRTSSSKYFHLISVN
;
A
#
# COMPACT_ATOMS: atom_id res chain seq x y z
N MET A 1 -41.11 -49.72 26.23
CA MET A 1 -40.01 -49.47 25.27
C MET A 1 -40.29 -48.37 24.22
N LYS A 2 -41.35 -47.54 24.32
CA LYS A 2 -41.64 -46.49 23.32
C LYS A 2 -40.99 -45.12 23.57
N LEU A 3 -40.48 -44.86 24.78
CA LEU A 3 -39.93 -43.54 25.17
C LEU A 3 -38.45 -43.34 24.78
N ALA A 4 -37.71 -44.42 24.50
CA ALA A 4 -36.29 -44.34 24.16
C ALA A 4 -36.06 -43.90 22.71
N GLY A 5 -36.92 -44.33 21.78
CA GLY A 5 -36.83 -43.98 20.36
C GLY A 5 -37.08 -42.49 20.08
N THR A 6 -38.01 -41.85 20.81
CA THR A 6 -38.29 -40.41 20.67
C THR A 6 -37.12 -39.54 21.16
N LYS A 7 -36.43 -39.95 22.23
CA LYS A 7 -35.24 -39.24 22.72
C LYS A 7 -34.06 -39.37 21.75
N PHE A 8 -33.89 -40.56 21.16
CA PHE A 8 -32.84 -40.80 20.17
C PHE A 8 -33.09 -40.01 18.87
N PHE A 9 -34.35 -39.95 18.44
CA PHE A 9 -34.75 -39.16 17.28
C PHE A 9 -34.55 -37.65 17.51
N ALA A 10 -34.92 -37.13 18.68
CA ALA A 10 -34.70 -35.72 19.03
C ALA A 10 -33.21 -35.35 19.09
N LEU A 11 -32.36 -36.25 19.60
CA LEU A 11 -30.90 -36.07 19.60
C LEU A 11 -30.34 -36.03 18.18
N LEU A 12 -30.78 -36.95 17.31
CA LEU A 12 -30.32 -37.03 15.92
C LEU A 12 -30.77 -35.82 15.09
N VAL A 13 -32.00 -35.33 15.31
CA VAL A 13 -32.50 -34.08 14.72
C VAL A 13 -31.70 -32.87 15.21
N SER A 14 -31.34 -32.82 16.49
CA SER A 14 -30.53 -31.73 17.04
C SER A 14 -29.11 -31.71 16.48
N ILE A 15 -28.49 -32.89 16.29
CA ILE A 15 -27.16 -33.02 15.66
C ILE A 15 -27.22 -32.58 14.19
N LEU A 16 -28.25 -33.02 13.45
CA LEU A 16 -28.44 -32.61 12.05
C LEU A 16 -28.69 -31.11 11.91
N LEU A 17 -29.50 -30.51 12.78
CA LEU A 17 -29.75 -29.06 12.81
C LEU A 17 -28.51 -28.27 13.23
N SER A 18 -27.67 -28.82 14.13
CA SER A 18 -26.40 -28.19 14.50
C SER A 18 -25.37 -28.19 13.37
N GLY A 19 -25.44 -29.17 12.46
CA GLY A 19 -24.59 -29.21 11.25
C GLY A 19 -24.91 -28.13 10.21
N PHE A 20 -26.07 -27.48 10.33
CA PHE A 20 -26.48 -26.34 9.49
C PHE A 20 -26.39 -24.99 10.22
N SER A 21 -25.93 -24.98 11.48
CA SER A 21 -25.65 -23.75 12.22
C SER A 21 -24.33 -23.14 11.72
N TYR A 22 -24.37 -22.48 10.58
CA TYR A 22 -23.32 -21.52 10.23
C TYR A 22 -23.57 -20.23 11.00
N ALA A 23 -22.54 -19.70 11.65
CA ALA A 23 -22.60 -18.32 12.13
C ALA A 23 -22.77 -17.43 10.90
N ASP A 24 -23.90 -16.73 10.82
CA ASP A 24 -24.21 -15.78 9.74
C ASP A 24 -23.38 -14.50 9.95
N LEU A 25 -22.07 -14.64 9.75
CA LEU A 25 -21.12 -13.54 9.83
C LEU A 25 -21.17 -12.80 8.50
N ARG A 26 -21.41 -11.48 8.56
CA ARG A 26 -21.33 -10.61 7.41
C ARG A 26 -19.94 -10.72 6.78
N MET A 27 -19.88 -11.12 5.52
CA MET A 27 -18.61 -11.25 4.81
C MET A 27 -17.97 -9.86 4.66
N PRO A 28 -16.71 -9.65 5.09
CA PRO A 28 -16.03 -8.37 4.90
C PRO A 28 -15.82 -8.11 3.40
N GLU A 29 -16.05 -6.87 2.96
CA GLU A 29 -15.83 -6.50 1.55
C GLU A 29 -14.34 -6.29 1.23
N LEU A 30 -13.54 -6.03 2.27
CA LEU A 30 -12.10 -5.75 2.19
C LEU A 30 -11.35 -6.73 3.09
N ALA A 31 -10.41 -7.48 2.50
CA ALA A 31 -9.44 -8.26 3.26
C ALA A 31 -8.14 -7.48 3.41
N MET A 32 -7.47 -7.69 4.53
CA MET A 32 -6.19 -7.09 4.85
C MET A 32 -5.20 -8.19 5.27
N GLU A 33 -4.03 -8.18 4.66
CA GLU A 33 -2.93 -9.10 4.91
C GLU A 33 -1.67 -8.28 5.23
N LEU A 34 -0.95 -8.68 6.27
CA LEU A 34 0.35 -8.14 6.62
C LEU A 34 1.42 -9.15 6.21
N ILE A 35 2.44 -8.65 5.53
CA ILE A 35 3.57 -9.43 5.06
C ILE A 35 4.84 -8.75 5.59
N LEU A 36 5.77 -9.55 6.14
CA LEU A 36 7.08 -9.08 6.56
C LEU A 36 8.12 -9.65 5.59
N LYS A 37 8.91 -8.77 4.94
CA LYS A 37 9.88 -9.20 3.92
C LYS A 37 11.00 -10.07 4.49
N LYS A 38 11.49 -9.73 5.68
CA LYS A 38 12.52 -10.46 6.40
C LYS A 38 12.08 -10.67 7.84
N SER A 39 12.12 -11.88 8.35
CA SER A 39 11.63 -12.19 9.70
C SER A 39 12.65 -11.94 10.81
N LEU A 40 13.95 -11.89 10.50
CA LEU A 40 15.04 -11.76 11.46
C LEU A 40 15.71 -10.38 11.36
N HIS A 41 15.75 -9.66 12.48
CA HIS A 41 16.28 -8.30 12.56
C HIS A 41 17.06 -8.06 13.84
N GLN A 42 17.95 -7.07 13.83
CA GLN A 42 18.45 -6.43 15.04
C GLN A 42 17.54 -5.27 15.45
N ASN A 43 17.65 -4.84 16.71
CA ASN A 43 17.03 -3.59 17.14
C ASN A 43 17.57 -2.43 16.28
N ARG A 44 16.65 -1.55 15.88
CA ARG A 44 16.90 -0.37 15.04
C ARG A 44 17.25 -0.67 13.57
N ASP A 45 17.27 -1.93 13.16
CA ASP A 45 17.28 -2.26 11.73
C ASP A 45 16.02 -1.69 11.07
N ILE A 46 16.16 -1.26 9.81
CA ILE A 46 15.02 -0.83 9.00
C ILE A 46 14.25 -2.08 8.58
N MET A 47 12.99 -2.17 9.00
CA MET A 47 12.13 -3.30 8.69
C MET A 47 11.09 -2.90 7.65
N GLN A 48 10.89 -3.72 6.63
CA GLN A 48 9.84 -3.52 5.64
C GLN A 48 8.67 -4.48 5.88
N PHE A 49 7.54 -3.89 6.26
CA PHE A 49 6.24 -4.54 6.21
C PHE A 49 5.50 -4.12 4.94
N GLU A 50 4.63 -4.99 4.44
CA GLU A 50 3.76 -4.72 3.32
C GLU A 50 2.32 -5.06 3.75
N VAL A 51 1.45 -4.06 3.72
CA VAL A 51 0.03 -4.22 3.99
C VAL A 51 -0.69 -4.36 2.66
N LYS A 52 -1.23 -5.54 2.40
CA LYS A 52 -1.99 -5.84 1.19
C LYS A 52 -3.48 -5.80 1.50
N PHE A 53 -4.18 -4.93 0.79
CA PHE A 53 -5.63 -4.86 0.79
C PHE A 53 -6.17 -5.58 -0.43
N THR A 54 -7.24 -6.35 -0.28
CA THR A 54 -7.88 -7.08 -1.39
C THR A 54 -9.38 -6.86 -1.36
N ASN A 55 -9.93 -6.40 -2.48
CA ASN A 55 -11.37 -6.32 -2.68
C ASN A 55 -11.94 -7.74 -2.83
N GLN A 56 -12.74 -8.18 -1.86
CA GLN A 56 -13.33 -9.53 -1.88
C GLN A 56 -14.66 -9.60 -2.65
N THR A 57 -15.11 -8.49 -3.22
CA THR A 57 -16.36 -8.38 -3.95
C THR A 57 -16.16 -8.45 -5.46
N ASP A 58 -17.26 -8.62 -6.18
CA ASP A 58 -17.31 -8.63 -7.64
C ASP A 58 -17.63 -7.24 -8.23
N ARG A 59 -17.53 -6.17 -7.42
CA ARG A 59 -17.77 -4.78 -7.81
C ARG A 59 -16.54 -3.91 -7.53
N ASP A 60 -16.43 -2.81 -8.26
CA ASP A 60 -15.41 -1.80 -7.97
C ASP A 60 -15.75 -1.07 -6.67
N LEU A 61 -14.77 -0.94 -5.78
CA LEU A 61 -14.91 -0.22 -4.52
C LEU A 61 -13.80 0.82 -4.38
N SER A 62 -14.08 1.90 -3.66
CA SER A 62 -13.05 2.88 -3.30
C SER A 62 -12.61 2.64 -1.87
N MET A 63 -11.34 2.91 -1.59
CA MET A 63 -10.79 2.92 -0.25
C MET A 63 -9.91 4.15 -0.03
N ILE A 64 -9.66 4.47 1.23
CA ILE A 64 -8.73 5.52 1.63
C ILE A 64 -7.42 4.87 2.06
N ILE A 65 -6.30 5.34 1.52
CA ILE A 65 -4.96 4.86 1.89
C ILE A 65 -4.13 6.02 2.45
N PRO A 66 -3.09 5.72 3.25
CA PRO A 66 -2.13 6.74 3.66
C PRO A 66 -1.54 7.44 2.43
N GLY A 67 -1.66 8.75 2.38
CA GLY A 67 -1.19 9.60 1.27
C GLY A 67 -0.03 10.50 1.69
N SER A 68 -0.11 11.79 1.37
CA SER A 68 0.85 12.80 1.85
C SER A 68 0.51 13.34 3.25
N GLN A 69 -0.37 12.66 3.98
CA GLN A 69 -0.84 13.08 5.29
C GLN A 69 0.32 13.39 6.24
N ASN A 70 0.18 14.47 7.00
CA ASN A 70 1.21 14.92 7.93
C ASN A 70 0.66 15.44 9.27
N LYS A 71 -0.64 15.31 9.48
CA LYS A 71 -1.34 15.64 10.72
C LYS A 71 -2.59 14.77 10.85
N GLY A 72 -3.10 14.68 12.08
CA GLY A 72 -4.26 13.86 12.40
C GLY A 72 -3.86 12.44 12.79
N LYS A 73 -4.79 11.50 12.59
CA LYS A 73 -4.65 10.14 13.08
C LYS A 73 -4.09 9.22 11.99
N ARG A 74 -3.24 8.29 12.40
CA ARG A 74 -2.76 7.18 11.56
C ARG A 74 -3.94 6.30 11.18
N ILE A 75 -4.13 6.12 9.87
CA ILE A 75 -5.11 5.16 9.35
C ILE A 75 -4.60 3.72 9.54
N LEU A 76 -3.28 3.52 9.47
CA LEU A 76 -2.62 2.23 9.67
C LEU A 76 -1.72 2.27 10.90
N GLN A 77 -1.96 1.37 11.85
CA GLN A 77 -1.15 1.19 13.05
C GLN A 77 -0.55 -0.22 13.09
N LEU A 78 0.65 -0.36 13.64
CA LEU A 78 1.22 -1.67 13.97
C LEU A 78 1.13 -1.89 15.47
N GLN A 79 0.77 -3.11 15.85
CA GLN A 79 0.74 -3.59 17.23
C GLN A 79 1.64 -4.81 17.33
N VAL A 80 2.43 -4.86 18.40
CA VAL A 80 3.42 -5.91 18.65
C VAL A 80 3.04 -6.67 19.91
N PHE A 81 3.09 -7.98 19.82
CA PHE A 81 2.73 -8.90 20.88
C PHE A 81 3.92 -9.81 21.22
N SER A 82 4.14 -10.00 22.52
CA SER A 82 4.96 -11.11 23.02
C SER A 82 4.05 -12.32 23.19
N VAL A 83 4.50 -13.48 22.70
CA VAL A 83 3.74 -14.73 22.78
C VAL A 83 4.37 -15.67 23.80
N ASN A 84 3.57 -16.08 24.79
CA ASN A 84 3.96 -17.18 25.66
C ASN A 84 3.58 -18.51 24.98
N ASN A 85 4.57 -19.19 24.40
CA ASN A 85 4.36 -20.45 23.67
C ASN A 85 3.81 -21.59 24.53
N ALA A 86 3.98 -21.54 25.87
CA ALA A 86 3.44 -22.58 26.75
C ALA A 86 1.92 -22.44 26.96
N THR A 87 1.41 -21.20 26.92
CA THR A 87 -0.01 -20.89 27.21
C THR A 87 -0.76 -20.35 26.01
N ASN A 88 -0.09 -20.14 24.87
CA ASN A 88 -0.60 -19.42 23.69
C ASN A 88 -1.22 -18.06 24.03
N PHE A 89 -0.70 -17.39 25.07
CA PHE A 89 -1.21 -16.09 25.50
C PHE A 89 -0.43 -14.97 24.81
N TYR A 90 -1.17 -14.03 24.22
CA TYR A 90 -0.63 -12.88 23.51
C TYR A 90 -0.70 -11.65 24.41
N THR A 91 0.46 -11.09 24.73
CA THR A 91 0.54 -9.85 25.52
C THR A 91 0.98 -8.72 24.61
N LYS A 92 0.13 -7.70 24.43
CA LYS A 92 0.51 -6.49 23.68
C LYS A 92 1.64 -5.78 24.40
N VAL A 93 2.81 -5.72 23.78
CA VAL A 93 4.02 -5.08 24.34
C VAL A 93 4.23 -3.69 23.76
N PHE A 94 3.72 -3.43 22.55
CA PHE A 94 3.85 -2.13 21.91
C PHE A 94 2.72 -1.88 20.91
N GLU A 95 2.43 -0.61 20.69
CA GLU A 95 1.50 -0.11 19.67
C GLU A 95 2.02 1.24 19.19
N ASN A 96 2.05 1.46 17.87
CA ASN A 96 2.42 2.76 17.36
C ASN A 96 1.39 3.83 17.81
N PRO A 97 1.87 5.02 18.22
CA PRO A 97 0.98 6.13 18.59
C PRO A 97 -0.08 6.39 17.53
N LEU A 98 -1.29 6.78 17.92
CA LEU A 98 -2.34 7.07 16.93
C LEU A 98 -2.07 8.37 16.18
N GLU A 99 -1.50 9.37 16.86
CA GLU A 99 -1.26 10.70 16.27
C GLU A 99 -0.01 10.72 15.37
N LEU A 100 -0.08 11.53 14.32
CA LEU A 100 1.00 11.77 13.38
C LEU A 100 1.92 12.91 13.83
N GLU A 101 3.21 12.64 13.89
CA GLU A 101 4.26 13.64 14.13
C GLU A 101 5.14 13.78 12.90
N MET A 102 4.81 14.74 12.01
CA MET A 102 5.51 14.97 10.75
C MET A 102 5.69 16.46 10.46
N ASP A 103 6.49 16.78 9.44
CA ASP A 103 6.62 18.14 8.93
C ASP A 103 5.30 18.61 8.31
N THR A 104 4.74 19.69 8.87
CA THR A 104 3.45 20.27 8.47
C THR A 104 3.56 21.40 7.44
N SER A 105 4.76 21.66 6.91
CA SER A 105 5.02 22.74 5.94
C SER A 105 4.26 22.59 4.61
N ILE A 106 3.92 21.35 4.23
CA ILE A 106 3.14 21.04 3.03
C ILE A 106 1.73 20.62 3.48
N ILE A 107 0.68 20.90 2.70
CA ILE A 107 -0.65 20.39 3.03
C ILE A 107 -0.68 18.88 2.70
N GLY A 108 -0.84 18.05 3.73
CA GLY A 108 -1.01 16.62 3.58
C GLY A 108 -2.47 16.21 3.40
N SER A 109 -2.72 15.17 2.61
CA SER A 109 -4.03 14.52 2.51
C SER A 109 -3.90 13.01 2.40
N VAL A 110 -5.01 12.34 2.68
CA VAL A 110 -5.17 10.92 2.34
C VAL A 110 -5.34 10.75 0.84
N TYR A 111 -5.07 9.55 0.32
CA TYR A 111 -5.31 9.24 -1.08
C TYR A 111 -6.53 8.32 -1.23
N PHE A 112 -7.24 8.49 -2.33
CA PHE A 112 -8.31 7.60 -2.74
C PHE A 112 -7.73 6.59 -3.72
N LYS A 113 -7.96 5.31 -3.45
CA LYS A 113 -7.65 4.23 -4.37
C LYS A 113 -8.93 3.53 -4.77
N ARG A 114 -9.16 3.40 -6.07
CA ARG A 114 -10.25 2.58 -6.59
C ARG A 114 -9.72 1.18 -6.86
N LEU A 115 -10.28 0.20 -6.16
CA LEU A 115 -10.00 -1.22 -6.34
C LEU A 115 -11.09 -1.84 -7.21
N ARG A 116 -10.70 -2.38 -8.36
CA ARG A 116 -11.59 -3.22 -9.17
C ARG A 116 -12.00 -4.48 -8.41
N ALA A 117 -13.03 -5.14 -8.92
CA ALA A 117 -13.40 -6.47 -8.45
C ALA A 117 -12.17 -7.38 -8.34
N ARG A 118 -11.97 -7.99 -7.17
CA ARG A 118 -10.83 -8.90 -6.88
C ARG A 118 -9.43 -8.28 -6.99
N GLU A 119 -9.32 -6.96 -7.15
CA GLU A 119 -8.02 -6.28 -7.19
C GLU A 119 -7.41 -6.17 -5.79
N SER A 120 -6.08 -6.23 -5.74
CA SER A 120 -5.31 -5.96 -4.54
C SER A 120 -4.41 -4.75 -4.71
N VAL A 121 -4.19 -4.02 -3.63
CA VAL A 121 -3.17 -2.97 -3.54
C VAL A 121 -2.28 -3.24 -2.33
N SER A 122 -0.98 -3.03 -2.49
CA SER A 122 -0.01 -3.16 -1.42
C SER A 122 0.50 -1.79 -0.98
N ILE A 123 0.73 -1.61 0.32
CA ILE A 123 1.30 -0.39 0.89
C ILE A 123 2.51 -0.77 1.73
N PRO A 124 3.70 -0.21 1.45
CA PRO A 124 4.88 -0.49 2.24
C PRO A 124 4.85 0.34 3.53
N LEU A 125 5.25 -0.28 4.64
CA LEU A 125 5.53 0.40 5.89
C LEU A 125 7.00 0.13 6.27
N PHE A 126 7.78 1.20 6.36
CA PHE A 126 9.19 1.16 6.75
C PHE A 126 9.29 1.54 8.22
N VAL A 127 9.68 0.58 9.05
CA VAL A 127 9.85 0.77 10.49
C VAL A 127 11.31 1.11 10.77
N ASN A 128 11.53 2.05 11.68
CA ASN A 128 12.85 2.57 12.12
C ASN A 128 13.62 3.39 11.06
N ASP A 129 12.98 3.78 9.95
CA ASP A 129 13.57 4.71 8.97
C ASP A 129 13.50 6.17 9.44
N SER A 130 14.27 6.46 10.50
CA SER A 130 14.31 7.78 11.16
C SER A 130 14.73 8.92 10.23
N SER A 131 15.48 8.63 9.17
CA SER A 131 15.96 9.62 8.20
C SER A 131 14.82 10.25 7.38
N ASN A 132 13.79 9.44 7.10
CA ASN A 132 12.66 9.78 6.25
C ASN A 132 11.34 9.95 7.03
N ALA A 133 11.29 9.51 8.29
CA ALA A 133 10.08 9.49 9.12
C ALA A 133 9.33 10.82 9.18
N ARG A 134 10.02 11.97 9.16
CA ARG A 134 9.35 13.29 9.19
C ARG A 134 8.77 13.73 7.84
N LYS A 135 9.20 13.12 6.74
CA LYS A 135 8.89 13.53 5.37
C LYS A 135 7.90 12.59 4.67
N TYR A 136 7.94 11.30 4.96
CA TYR A 136 7.16 10.29 4.26
C TYR A 136 6.31 9.47 5.22
N ILE A 137 5.00 9.42 4.96
CA ILE A 137 4.02 8.73 5.82
C ILE A 137 4.37 7.24 6.01
N TYR A 138 4.99 6.64 5.00
CA TYR A 138 5.34 5.22 5.02
C TYR A 138 6.52 4.90 5.95
N SER A 139 7.33 5.89 6.33
CA SER A 139 8.51 5.75 7.21
C SER A 139 8.27 6.21 8.66
N ILE A 140 7.04 6.61 9.01
CA ILE A 140 6.73 7.20 10.34
C ILE A 140 6.75 6.17 11.48
N TYR A 141 6.93 4.89 11.16
CA TYR A 141 6.80 3.81 12.11
C TYR A 141 8.13 3.63 12.83
N THR A 142 8.07 3.47 14.15
CA THR A 142 9.26 3.23 14.96
C THR A 142 8.89 2.25 16.06
N PHE A 143 9.75 1.27 16.26
CA PHE A 143 9.66 0.33 17.37
C PHE A 143 10.66 0.70 18.46
N PRO A 144 10.31 0.50 19.74
CA PRO A 144 11.28 0.59 20.81
C PRO A 144 12.28 -0.56 20.71
N ASP A 145 13.39 -0.45 21.43
CA ASP A 145 14.33 -1.56 21.56
C ASP A 145 13.64 -2.71 22.33
N PHE A 146 13.52 -3.88 21.70
CA PHE A 146 12.94 -5.07 22.29
C PHE A 146 14.03 -6.02 22.79
N PRO A 147 13.80 -6.78 23.88
CA PRO A 147 14.66 -7.91 24.22
C PRO A 147 14.73 -8.94 23.08
N ASP A 148 15.84 -9.67 23.00
CA ASP A 148 15.99 -10.77 22.04
C ASP A 148 14.86 -11.79 22.22
N GLY A 149 14.19 -12.17 21.13
CA GLY A 149 13.02 -13.03 21.19
C GLY A 149 12.15 -12.99 19.94
N LYS A 150 11.05 -13.74 20.01
CA LYS A 150 10.03 -13.80 18.96
C LYS A 150 8.82 -12.98 19.36
N TYR A 151 8.33 -12.19 18.42
CA TYR A 151 7.19 -11.31 18.55
C TYR A 151 6.23 -11.58 17.40
N GLU A 152 4.95 -11.36 17.65
CA GLU A 152 3.91 -11.38 16.62
C GLU A 152 3.43 -9.96 16.37
N VAL A 153 3.38 -9.54 15.11
CA VAL A 153 2.99 -8.21 14.69
C VAL A 153 1.67 -8.29 13.94
N ILE A 154 0.76 -7.37 14.21
CA ILE A 154 -0.46 -7.16 13.42
C ILE A 154 -0.53 -5.70 12.97
N ALA A 155 -1.21 -5.50 11.85
CA ALA A 155 -1.59 -4.19 11.37
C ALA A 155 -3.09 -3.98 11.61
N TYR A 156 -3.43 -2.76 11.99
CA TYR A 156 -4.79 -2.30 12.25
C TYR A 156 -5.11 -1.14 11.32
N TYR A 157 -6.19 -1.27 10.55
CA TYR A 157 -6.68 -0.25 9.62
C TYR A 157 -7.99 0.35 10.12
N ASN A 158 -7.99 1.65 10.38
CA ASN A 158 -9.18 2.40 10.75
C ASN A 158 -9.26 3.74 10.01
N PRO A 159 -10.15 3.87 9.01
CA PRO A 159 -10.29 5.08 8.23
C PRO A 159 -11.13 6.16 8.92
N PHE A 160 -11.93 5.84 9.95
CA PHE A 160 -12.95 6.75 10.49
C PHE A 160 -12.38 7.96 11.25
N GLY A 161 -11.07 8.00 11.50
CA GLY A 161 -10.39 9.22 11.94
C GLY A 161 -10.34 10.32 10.88
N GLU A 162 -10.58 9.98 9.61
CA GLU A 162 -10.45 10.90 8.48
C GLU A 162 -11.79 11.56 8.10
N PRO A 163 -11.82 12.89 7.89
CA PRO A 163 -13.02 13.60 7.46
C PRO A 163 -13.64 13.08 6.16
N LEU A 164 -12.83 12.46 5.30
CA LEU A 164 -13.27 11.93 4.01
C LEU A 164 -13.81 10.49 4.08
N ALA A 165 -13.61 9.79 5.19
CA ALA A 165 -14.07 8.41 5.36
C ALA A 165 -15.58 8.21 5.15
N PRO A 166 -16.47 9.10 5.63
CA PRO A 166 -17.91 8.94 5.42
C PRO A 166 -18.36 8.97 3.95
N TYR A 167 -17.53 9.47 3.03
CA TYR A 167 -17.84 9.46 1.59
C TYR A 167 -17.50 8.13 0.91
N VAL A 168 -16.62 7.35 1.52
CA VAL A 168 -16.10 6.08 0.97
C VAL A 168 -16.69 4.87 1.68
N PHE A 169 -16.85 4.98 3.00
CA PHE A 169 -17.19 3.85 3.86
C PHE A 169 -18.59 3.99 4.43
N GLN A 170 -19.21 2.83 4.62
CA GLN A 170 -20.41 2.66 5.42
C GLN A 170 -20.09 1.72 6.58
N ALA A 171 -20.12 2.27 7.79
CA ALA A 171 -19.85 1.51 9.01
C ALA A 171 -21.00 0.56 9.36
N TYR A 172 -20.68 -0.59 9.90
CA TYR A 172 -21.63 -1.46 10.61
C TYR A 172 -21.11 -1.78 12.01
N ASP A 173 -22.02 -2.03 12.96
CA ASP A 173 -21.69 -2.38 14.33
C ASP A 173 -21.33 -3.87 14.51
N ASP A 174 -20.96 -4.25 15.72
CA ASP A 174 -20.65 -5.63 16.14
C ASP A 174 -21.81 -6.62 15.95
N HIS A 175 -23.03 -6.12 15.81
CA HIS A 175 -24.23 -6.91 15.50
C HIS A 175 -24.56 -6.91 14.00
N GLY A 176 -23.69 -6.35 13.16
CA GLY A 176 -23.86 -6.26 11.72
C GLY A 176 -24.87 -5.22 11.26
N ARG A 177 -25.37 -4.36 12.15
CA ARG A 177 -26.34 -3.31 11.82
C ARG A 177 -25.62 -2.13 11.22
N THR A 178 -26.11 -1.68 10.07
CA THR A 178 -25.58 -0.50 9.40
C THR A 178 -25.79 0.75 10.25
N ILE A 179 -24.74 1.56 10.42
CA ILE A 179 -24.82 2.84 11.12
C ILE A 179 -25.29 3.90 10.11
N GLY A 180 -26.54 4.37 10.25
CA GLY A 180 -27.18 5.38 9.39
C GLY A 180 -28.50 4.93 8.77
N ASP A 181 -29.16 5.83 8.02
CA ASP A 181 -30.58 5.69 7.67
C ASP A 181 -30.88 4.72 6.50
N SER A 182 -29.88 4.32 5.70
CA SER A 182 -30.06 3.28 4.65
C SER A 182 -28.73 2.71 4.12
N LEU A 183 -28.78 1.47 3.58
CA LEU A 183 -27.65 0.83 2.91
C LEU A 183 -27.31 1.59 1.62
N ASN A 184 -26.07 2.07 1.50
CA ASN A 184 -25.57 2.72 0.29
C ASN A 184 -24.67 1.73 -0.48
N PRO A 185 -25.11 1.25 -1.67
CA PRO A 185 -24.33 0.29 -2.43
C PRO A 185 -23.06 0.89 -3.06
N GLU A 186 -22.88 2.20 -3.11
CA GLU A 186 -21.66 2.81 -3.65
C GLU A 186 -20.52 2.86 -2.63
N LYS A 187 -20.84 2.70 -1.35
CA LYS A 187 -19.87 2.74 -0.26
C LYS A 187 -19.40 1.34 0.09
N MET A 188 -18.11 1.25 0.43
CA MET A 188 -17.53 0.02 0.96
C MET A 188 -18.02 -0.19 2.40
N GLN A 189 -18.49 -1.39 2.70
CA GLN A 189 -18.92 -1.76 4.04
C GLN A 189 -17.70 -2.18 4.86
N ILE A 190 -17.55 -1.60 6.05
CA ILE A 190 -16.45 -1.92 6.96
C ILE A 190 -16.94 -1.85 8.41
N ASP A 191 -16.34 -2.67 9.27
CA ASP A 191 -16.59 -2.64 10.71
C ASP A 191 -16.27 -1.24 11.27
N ALA A 192 -17.17 -0.67 12.08
CA ALA A 192 -16.98 0.62 12.73
C ALA A 192 -15.70 0.70 13.57
N TYR A 193 -15.21 -0.44 14.06
CA TYR A 193 -13.98 -0.58 14.81
C TYR A 193 -12.77 -0.86 13.92
N GLY A 194 -12.87 -0.82 12.60
CA GLY A 194 -11.77 -1.07 11.66
C GLY A 194 -11.51 -2.55 11.41
N ILE A 195 -10.42 -2.85 10.70
CA ILE A 195 -10.03 -4.22 10.34
C ILE A 195 -8.61 -4.53 10.80
N TYR A 196 -8.37 -5.80 11.10
CA TYR A 196 -7.06 -6.32 11.49
C TYR A 196 -6.50 -7.23 10.39
N SER A 197 -5.18 -7.24 10.25
CA SER A 197 -4.48 -8.23 9.43
C SER A 197 -4.33 -9.57 10.15
N ASN A 198 -3.74 -10.54 9.45
CA ASN A 198 -3.09 -11.69 10.09
C ASN A 198 -1.92 -11.27 11.00
N TYR A 199 -1.52 -12.19 11.88
CA TYR A 199 -0.27 -12.11 12.64
C TYR A 199 0.93 -12.48 11.75
N VAL A 200 2.04 -11.79 11.98
CA VAL A 200 3.33 -12.07 11.33
C VAL A 200 4.43 -12.15 12.38
N GLN A 201 5.21 -13.23 12.32
CA GLN A 201 6.31 -13.46 13.25
C GLN A 201 7.54 -12.62 12.89
N MET A 202 8.01 -11.86 13.87
CA MET A 202 9.25 -11.09 13.85
C MET A 202 10.19 -11.62 14.94
N THR A 203 11.46 -11.84 14.60
CA THR A 203 12.49 -12.28 15.53
C THR A 203 13.54 -11.17 15.68
N ILE A 204 13.78 -10.78 16.93
CA ILE A 204 14.86 -9.85 17.30
C ILE A 204 16.02 -10.66 17.85
N ASP A 205 17.20 -10.54 17.26
CA ASP A 205 18.42 -11.19 17.72
C ASP A 205 19.63 -10.26 17.61
N SER A 206 20.14 -9.80 18.77
CA SER A 206 21.30 -8.93 18.87
C SER A 206 22.63 -9.54 18.39
N LYS A 207 22.71 -10.87 18.23
CA LYS A 207 23.96 -11.59 17.93
C LYS A 207 24.12 -11.93 16.47
N VAL A 208 23.05 -11.89 15.68
CA VAL A 208 23.12 -12.19 14.25
C VAL A 208 23.61 -10.95 13.53
N LYS A 209 24.74 -11.04 12.84
CA LYS A 209 25.08 -10.02 11.83
C LYS A 209 24.03 -10.11 10.74
N THR A 210 23.17 -9.10 10.64
CA THR A 210 22.22 -8.95 9.53
C THR A 210 23.03 -8.69 8.25
N THR A 211 23.64 -9.72 7.66
CA THR A 211 23.98 -9.64 6.24
C THR A 211 22.66 -9.56 5.48
N SER A 212 22.61 -8.64 4.53
CA SER A 212 21.48 -8.29 3.66
C SER A 212 20.90 -9.46 2.83
N ASP A 213 21.36 -10.69 3.03
CA ASP A 213 21.31 -11.73 1.99
C ASP A 213 20.19 -12.76 2.20
N GLU A 214 19.34 -12.61 3.22
CA GLU A 214 18.21 -13.53 3.44
C GLU A 214 16.89 -12.79 3.28
N GLY A 215 16.35 -12.93 2.07
CA GLY A 215 15.15 -12.26 1.55
C GLY A 215 15.18 -12.01 0.04
N GLU A 216 16.18 -12.51 -0.70
CA GLU A 216 16.19 -12.39 -2.15
C GLU A 216 15.12 -13.31 -2.76
N ASP A 217 13.95 -12.75 -3.09
CA ASP A 217 13.25 -13.20 -4.29
C ASP A 217 14.16 -12.84 -5.48
N VAL A 218 15.11 -13.72 -5.80
CA VAL A 218 16.15 -13.53 -6.81
C VAL A 218 15.51 -13.49 -8.21
N ILE A 219 15.02 -12.33 -8.61
CA ILE A 219 14.76 -12.02 -10.02
C ILE A 219 15.94 -11.21 -10.61
N CYS A 220 16.84 -10.71 -9.76
CA CYS A 220 17.96 -9.87 -10.17
C CYS A 220 19.29 -10.63 -10.08
N SER A 221 20.07 -10.68 -11.17
CA SER A 221 21.42 -11.23 -11.11
C SER A 221 22.33 -10.35 -10.24
N VAL A 222 23.27 -10.96 -9.52
CA VAL A 222 24.32 -10.29 -8.72
C VAL A 222 25.11 -9.24 -9.54
N SER A 223 25.09 -9.36 -10.87
CA SER A 223 25.73 -8.43 -11.82
C SER A 223 24.79 -7.37 -12.41
N CYS A 224 23.62 -7.14 -11.82
CA CYS A 224 22.66 -6.20 -12.35
C CYS A 224 23.21 -4.76 -12.38
N HIS A 225 23.32 -4.22 -13.59
CA HIS A 225 23.80 -2.87 -13.83
C HIS A 225 22.93 -1.80 -13.18
N PHE A 226 21.60 -1.99 -13.18
CA PHE A 226 20.65 -1.06 -12.58
C PHE A 226 20.82 -0.98 -11.06
N CYS A 227 20.83 -2.13 -10.37
CA CYS A 227 21.06 -2.20 -8.92
C CYS A 227 22.43 -1.61 -8.55
N ARG A 228 23.48 -1.93 -9.32
CA ARG A 228 24.81 -1.34 -9.12
C ARG A 228 24.84 0.18 -9.25
N HIS A 229 24.01 0.76 -10.12
CA HIS A 229 23.88 2.20 -10.25
C HIS A 229 23.11 2.83 -9.08
N ILE A 230 22.12 2.13 -8.54
CA ILE A 230 21.40 2.53 -7.32
C ILE A 230 22.35 2.50 -6.11
N ASP A 231 23.09 1.41 -5.92
CA ASP A 231 24.07 1.26 -4.82
C ASP A 231 25.13 2.35 -4.78
N LYS A 232 25.49 2.87 -5.97
CA LYS A 232 26.49 3.94 -6.15
C LYS A 232 25.86 5.32 -6.24
N GLU A 233 24.54 5.44 -6.08
CA GLU A 233 23.78 6.68 -6.19
C GLU A 233 24.03 7.44 -7.50
N GLN A 234 24.25 6.72 -8.60
CA GLN A 234 24.50 7.30 -9.92
C GLN A 234 23.18 7.68 -10.60
N TRP A 235 22.42 8.62 -10.01
CA TRP A 235 21.04 8.95 -10.40
C TRP A 235 20.86 9.29 -11.89
N HIS A 236 21.85 9.93 -12.52
CA HIS A 236 21.81 10.19 -13.95
C HIS A 236 21.76 8.90 -14.78
N ARG A 237 22.51 7.87 -14.36
CA ARG A 237 22.51 6.55 -15.00
C ARG A 237 21.28 5.74 -14.64
N VAL A 238 20.82 5.80 -13.39
CA VAL A 238 19.54 5.20 -12.95
C VAL A 238 18.38 5.72 -13.81
N LYS A 239 18.31 7.04 -14.04
CA LYS A 239 17.33 7.66 -14.95
C LYS A 239 17.42 7.07 -16.36
N LYS A 240 18.63 6.91 -16.90
CA LYS A 240 18.85 6.33 -18.23
C LYS A 240 18.37 4.88 -18.26
N ASP A 241 18.67 4.09 -17.24
CA ASP A 241 18.26 2.68 -17.16
C ASP A 241 16.72 2.55 -17.08
N ILE A 242 16.04 3.40 -16.29
CA ILE A 242 14.56 3.46 -16.20
C ILE A 242 13.93 3.76 -17.56
N ILE A 243 14.47 4.73 -18.31
CA ILE A 243 13.94 5.10 -19.64
C ILE A 243 13.93 3.91 -20.62
N HIS A 244 14.92 3.02 -20.53
CA HIS A 244 15.07 1.91 -21.47
C HIS A 244 14.40 0.61 -20.99
N ARG A 245 13.91 0.53 -19.73
CA ARG A 245 13.42 -0.71 -19.09
C ARG A 245 12.08 -0.55 -18.38
N VAL A 246 11.18 0.26 -18.93
CA VAL A 246 9.93 0.72 -18.27
C VAL A 246 9.07 -0.41 -17.68
N ASP A 247 9.14 -1.63 -18.19
CA ASP A 247 8.27 -2.74 -17.77
C ASP A 247 8.84 -3.65 -16.65
N ASP A 248 10.12 -3.53 -16.29
CA ASP A 248 10.79 -4.46 -15.36
C ASP A 248 11.35 -3.83 -14.07
N ILE A 249 11.14 -2.52 -13.86
CA ILE A 249 11.75 -1.77 -12.75
C ILE A 249 11.38 -2.38 -11.39
N ALA A 250 10.13 -2.79 -11.20
CA ALA A 250 9.63 -3.33 -9.93
C ALA A 250 10.22 -4.70 -9.55
N LYS A 251 10.91 -5.38 -10.47
CA LYS A 251 11.47 -6.73 -10.24
C LYS A 251 12.93 -6.70 -9.74
N HIS A 252 13.49 -5.52 -9.51
CA HIS A 252 14.87 -5.35 -9.07
C HIS A 252 14.94 -5.34 -7.53
N GLY A 253 15.90 -6.06 -6.95
CA GLY A 253 16.03 -6.20 -5.49
C GLY A 253 16.16 -4.87 -4.73
N ASN A 254 16.92 -3.91 -5.29
CA ASN A 254 17.05 -2.57 -4.71
C ASN A 254 15.78 -1.70 -4.84
N VAL A 255 14.72 -2.16 -5.51
CA VAL A 255 13.44 -1.45 -5.61
C VAL A 255 12.50 -2.02 -4.56
N LEU A 256 12.43 -1.34 -3.42
CA LEU A 256 11.62 -1.77 -2.29
C LEU A 256 10.12 -1.61 -2.55
N PHE A 257 9.75 -0.56 -3.29
CA PHE A 257 8.38 -0.31 -3.67
C PHE A 257 8.27 0.65 -4.85
N LEU A 258 7.32 0.40 -5.75
CA LEU A 258 6.94 1.31 -6.84
C LEU A 258 5.46 1.63 -6.70
N PHE A 259 5.12 2.90 -6.48
CA PHE A 259 3.74 3.29 -6.28
C PHE A 259 2.92 3.19 -7.56
N ASP A 260 1.74 2.58 -7.45
CA ASP A 260 0.70 2.58 -8.49
C ASP A 260 0.18 4.01 -8.66
N GLY A 261 0.87 4.82 -9.46
CA GLY A 261 0.48 6.22 -9.64
C GLY A 261 -0.94 6.40 -10.18
N PRO A 262 -1.39 7.65 -10.38
CA PRO A 262 -2.82 7.95 -10.50
C PRO A 262 -3.56 7.13 -11.55
N ASP A 263 -4.77 6.68 -11.18
CA ASP A 263 -5.66 5.85 -12.01
C ASP A 263 -6.17 6.59 -13.26
N ALA A 264 -6.12 7.93 -13.27
CA ALA A 264 -6.45 8.75 -14.42
C ALA A 264 -5.50 9.96 -14.54
N VAL A 265 -5.05 10.25 -15.76
CA VAL A 265 -4.31 11.46 -16.11
C VAL A 265 -5.18 12.30 -17.02
N LEU A 266 -5.37 13.58 -16.69
CA LEU A 266 -6.15 14.51 -17.51
C LEU A 266 -5.62 14.56 -18.95
N SER A 267 -6.55 14.64 -19.92
CA SER A 267 -6.26 14.56 -21.35
C SER A 267 -5.68 15.84 -21.97
N SER A 268 -5.35 16.86 -21.17
CA SER A 268 -4.80 18.14 -21.64
C SER A 268 -3.30 18.01 -21.98
N LEU A 269 -2.96 17.94 -23.25
CA LEU A 269 -1.56 17.88 -23.70
C LEU A 269 -0.82 19.23 -23.51
N PRO A 270 0.46 19.22 -23.06
CA PRO A 270 1.15 18.10 -22.44
C PRO A 270 0.63 17.84 -21.02
N SER A 271 0.38 16.58 -20.70
CA SER A 271 0.01 16.16 -19.36
C SER A 271 1.26 15.66 -18.64
N TYR A 272 1.34 15.91 -17.33
CA TYR A 272 2.42 15.41 -16.49
C TYR A 272 1.89 14.34 -15.55
N TYR A 273 2.70 13.32 -15.34
CA TYR A 273 2.38 12.19 -14.50
C TYR A 273 3.56 11.91 -13.59
N SER A 274 3.34 11.74 -12.28
CA SER A 274 4.39 11.32 -11.36
C SER A 274 4.03 10.04 -10.61
N ARG A 275 5.07 9.25 -10.30
CA ARG A 275 5.03 8.10 -9.39
C ARG A 275 6.19 8.22 -8.43
N GLN A 276 5.96 7.84 -7.19
CA GLN A 276 7.05 7.66 -6.25
C GLN A 276 7.67 6.26 -6.43
N ILE A 277 8.97 6.16 -6.22
CA ILE A 277 9.72 4.90 -6.15
C ILE A 277 10.58 4.93 -4.88
N VAL A 278 10.62 3.81 -4.17
CA VAL A 278 11.44 3.62 -2.97
C VAL A 278 12.57 2.68 -3.32
N LEU A 279 13.79 3.13 -3.06
CA LEU A 279 15.02 2.45 -3.44
C LEU A 279 15.87 2.16 -2.21
N GLU A 280 16.46 0.98 -2.16
CA GLU A 280 17.51 0.64 -1.19
C GLU A 280 18.88 0.97 -1.77
N THR A 281 19.66 1.72 -1.01
CA THR A 281 21.05 2.05 -1.33
C THR A 281 21.95 1.59 -0.19
N LYS A 282 23.26 1.59 -0.39
CA LYS A 282 24.24 1.32 0.67
C LYS A 282 24.15 2.29 1.86
N ASN A 283 23.59 3.47 1.64
CA ASN A 283 23.45 4.52 2.65
C ASN A 283 22.06 4.52 3.31
N GLY A 284 21.17 3.61 2.93
CA GLY A 284 19.81 3.49 3.45
C GLY A 284 18.72 3.61 2.39
N VAL A 285 17.49 3.85 2.85
CA VAL A 285 16.29 3.96 2.01
C VAL A 285 16.16 5.36 1.42
N VAL A 286 15.98 5.43 0.10
CA VAL A 286 15.85 6.68 -0.64
C VAL A 286 14.52 6.72 -1.39
N TYR A 287 13.78 7.81 -1.18
CA TYR A 287 12.57 8.12 -1.92
C TYR A 287 12.89 8.98 -3.13
N LYS A 288 12.39 8.58 -4.30
CA LYS A 288 12.52 9.35 -5.54
C LYS A 288 11.16 9.55 -6.21
N GLU A 289 10.99 10.69 -6.85
CA GLU A 289 9.82 10.97 -7.67
C GLU A 289 10.18 10.85 -9.15
N LEU A 290 9.53 9.91 -9.83
CA LEU A 290 9.63 9.69 -11.26
C LEU A 290 8.55 10.53 -11.95
N THR A 291 8.94 11.46 -12.82
CA THR A 291 8.00 12.32 -13.54
C THR A 291 8.08 12.05 -15.03
N TRP A 292 6.95 11.77 -15.67
CA TRP A 292 6.83 11.59 -17.11
C TRP A 292 6.00 12.70 -17.73
N GLN A 293 6.38 13.06 -18.97
CA GLN A 293 5.57 13.86 -19.86
C GLN A 293 4.78 12.94 -20.78
N ILE A 294 3.46 13.09 -20.74
CA ILE A 294 2.54 12.49 -21.68
C ILE A 294 2.14 13.56 -22.69
N GLY A 295 2.40 13.29 -23.95
CA GLY A 295 2.06 14.18 -25.02
C GLY A 295 3.07 15.28 -25.28
N ARG A 296 3.11 15.73 -26.53
CA ARG A 296 3.97 16.83 -26.95
C ARG A 296 3.28 17.69 -27.98
N ILE A 297 3.41 19.00 -27.81
CA ILE A 297 3.08 19.99 -28.82
C ILE A 297 4.38 20.31 -29.58
N PHE A 298 4.37 20.15 -30.89
CA PHE A 298 5.50 20.48 -31.75
C PHE A 298 5.44 21.97 -32.07
N SER A 299 6.11 22.80 -31.27
CA SER A 299 6.08 24.26 -31.38
C SER A 299 6.33 24.75 -32.81
N LEU A 300 7.42 24.29 -33.45
CA LEU A 300 7.76 24.68 -34.83
C LEU A 300 6.65 24.32 -35.84
N ARG A 301 6.10 23.10 -35.77
CA ARG A 301 5.03 22.65 -36.67
C ARG A 301 3.73 23.41 -36.42
N SER A 302 3.43 23.71 -35.16
CA SER A 302 2.28 24.54 -34.77
C SER A 302 2.41 25.96 -35.31
N THR A 303 3.60 26.56 -35.23
CA THR A 303 3.88 27.89 -35.78
C THR A 303 3.74 27.91 -37.30
N ILE A 304 4.30 26.93 -38.01
CA ILE A 304 4.17 26.81 -39.47
C ILE A 304 2.71 26.63 -39.87
N HIS A 305 1.96 25.76 -39.17
CA HIS A 305 0.54 25.55 -39.43
C HIS A 305 -0.28 26.84 -39.24
N LYS A 306 -0.02 27.60 -38.17
CA LYS A 306 -0.66 28.91 -37.94
C LYS A 306 -0.35 29.91 -39.04
N TRP A 307 0.90 29.97 -39.51
CA TRP A 307 1.32 30.83 -40.62
C TRP A 307 0.63 30.45 -41.94
N CYS A 308 0.63 29.16 -42.29
CA CYS A 308 -0.05 28.67 -43.49
C CYS A 308 -1.55 28.95 -43.46
N TYR A 309 -2.18 28.79 -42.30
CA TYR A 309 -3.59 29.11 -42.12
C TYR A 309 -3.86 30.61 -42.26
N TRP A 310 -3.02 31.47 -41.67
CA TRP A 310 -3.18 32.91 -41.75
C TRP A 310 -3.03 33.47 -43.16
N ILE A 311 -2.03 32.99 -43.91
CA ILE A 311 -1.73 33.52 -45.26
C ILE A 311 -2.64 32.91 -46.32
N PHE A 312 -2.82 31.59 -46.28
CA PHE A 312 -3.43 30.85 -47.37
C PHE A 312 -4.84 30.33 -47.03
N ARG A 313 -5.33 30.57 -45.80
CA ARG A 313 -6.53 29.91 -45.23
C ARG A 313 -6.49 28.38 -45.37
N TRP A 314 -5.28 27.84 -45.43
CA TRP A 314 -5.07 26.43 -45.67
C TRP A 314 -4.85 25.68 -44.35
N ASN A 315 -5.76 24.76 -44.05
CA ASN A 315 -5.54 23.76 -43.01
C ASN A 315 -4.52 22.73 -43.49
N ALA A 316 -3.24 23.06 -43.35
CA ALA A 316 -2.15 22.13 -43.70
C ALA A 316 -2.30 20.83 -42.88
N PRO A 317 -2.28 19.63 -43.50
CA PRO A 317 -2.44 18.34 -42.82
C PRO A 317 -1.18 17.93 -42.05
N MET A 318 -0.58 18.86 -41.32
CA MET A 318 0.60 18.63 -40.51
C MET A 318 0.16 18.33 -39.08
N ARG A 319 0.62 17.19 -38.55
CA ARG A 319 0.38 16.83 -37.16
C ARG A 319 1.17 17.76 -36.22
N THR A 320 0.47 18.65 -35.54
CA THR A 320 1.03 19.68 -34.62
C THR A 320 1.18 19.18 -33.18
N SER A 321 0.48 18.10 -32.82
CA SER A 321 0.56 17.47 -31.51
C SER A 321 0.57 15.94 -31.60
N SER A 322 1.17 15.29 -30.60
CA SER A 322 1.12 13.84 -30.44
C SER A 322 0.79 13.49 -29.01
N SER A 323 -0.29 12.74 -28.80
CA SER A 323 -0.63 12.09 -27.52
C SER A 323 0.16 10.81 -27.28
N LYS A 324 0.75 10.21 -28.33
CA LYS A 324 1.58 8.98 -28.22
C LYS A 324 2.98 9.23 -27.68
N TYR A 325 3.33 10.49 -27.39
CA TYR A 325 4.63 10.82 -26.81
C TYR A 325 4.63 10.49 -25.32
N PHE A 326 5.59 9.71 -24.85
CA PHE A 326 5.77 9.39 -23.44
C PHE A 326 7.26 9.45 -23.11
N HIS A 327 7.65 10.29 -22.13
CA HIS A 327 9.06 10.52 -21.85
C HIS A 327 9.31 10.85 -20.37
N LEU A 328 10.27 10.16 -19.73
CA LEU A 328 10.69 10.46 -18.36
C LEU A 328 11.48 11.77 -18.31
N ILE A 329 10.96 12.76 -17.60
CA ILE A 329 11.53 14.10 -17.44
C ILE A 329 12.58 14.09 -16.33
N SER A 330 12.26 13.52 -15.18
CA SER A 330 13.07 13.63 -13.97
C SER A 330 12.96 12.41 -13.06
N VAL A 331 14.01 12.22 -12.28
CA VAL A 331 14.10 11.35 -11.10
C VAL A 331 14.60 12.27 -10.00
N ASN A 332 13.69 12.80 -9.20
CA ASN A 332 14.00 13.80 -8.18
C ASN A 332 14.16 13.16 -6.81
#